data_AF-A0A833DUZ5-F1
#
_entry.id   AF-A0A833DUZ5-F1
#
_cell.length_a   1.000
_cell.length_b   1.000
_cell.length_c   1.000
_cell.angle_alpha   90.00
_cell.angle_beta   90.00
_cell.angle_gamma   90.00
#
_symmetry.space_group_name_H-M   'P 1'
#
loop_
_entity.id
_entity.type
_entity.pdbx_description
1 polymer ?
#
loop_
_entity_poly.entity_id
_entity_poly.type
_entity_poly.pdbx_seq_one_letter_code
_entity_poly.pdbx_strand_id
1 'polypeptide(L)'
;RFGSRATQRAKVVEVKRSLCTRLWQSFLFSCYLAKTILPYMLLGIAIVSYVHAYIPSTLVSTYLRGFLGIVLGALIGVPMYTPTCVEVFLVNALKHLGMAPSAALAFLIGAPITSIPSILGISRIVGGSIAVLYIVLAIIGAITAATLYHIAIGNLW
;
A
#
# COMPACT_ATOMS: atom_id res chain seq x y z
N ARG A 1 30.06 33.59 -39.46
CA ARG A 1 30.97 33.02 -38.43
C ARG A 1 30.22 31.90 -37.69
N PHE A 2 30.23 30.70 -38.28
CA PHE A 2 29.87 29.46 -37.59
C PHE A 2 30.99 29.13 -36.59
N GLY A 3 30.64 28.67 -35.38
CA GLY A 3 31.65 28.30 -34.39
C GLY A 3 31.13 27.99 -32.99
N SER A 4 30.43 26.88 -32.85
CA SER A 4 30.58 25.88 -31.77
C SER A 4 30.83 26.36 -30.32
N ARG A 5 29.77 26.34 -29.51
CA ARG A 5 29.82 25.99 -28.07
C ARG A 5 28.64 25.09 -27.66
N ALA A 6 28.28 24.18 -28.55
CA ALA A 6 27.28 23.14 -28.33
C ALA A 6 27.98 21.79 -28.07
N THR A 7 28.85 21.69 -27.07
CA THR A 7 29.44 20.38 -26.69
C THR A 7 29.98 20.35 -25.25
N GLN A 8 29.17 20.77 -24.28
CA GLN A 8 29.45 20.52 -22.85
C GLN A 8 28.42 19.54 -22.24
N ARG A 9 27.70 18.80 -23.10
CA ARG A 9 26.87 17.65 -22.70
C ARG A 9 27.74 16.39 -22.66
N ALA A 10 27.52 15.58 -21.63
CA ALA A 10 27.99 14.20 -21.46
C ALA A 10 29.48 14.00 -21.08
N LYS A 11 29.80 14.32 -19.82
CA LYS A 11 30.70 13.45 -19.06
C LYS A 11 30.13 13.22 -17.67
N VAL A 12 28.98 12.55 -17.63
CA VAL A 12 28.65 11.67 -16.49
C VAL A 12 29.74 10.62 -16.53
N VAL A 13 30.78 10.79 -15.70
CA VAL A 13 31.75 9.74 -15.48
C VAL A 13 30.95 8.60 -14.86
N GLU A 14 30.59 7.62 -15.69
CA GLU A 14 30.22 6.29 -15.23
C GLU A 14 31.41 5.76 -14.42
N VAL A 15 31.44 6.06 -13.13
CA VAL A 15 32.17 5.23 -12.19
C VAL A 15 31.37 3.94 -12.13
N LYS A 16 31.71 3.01 -13.04
CA LYS A 16 31.26 1.61 -13.00
C LYS A 16 31.79 1.03 -11.67
N ARG A 17 31.09 1.28 -10.56
CA ARG A 17 31.39 0.65 -9.27
C ARG A 17 31.44 -0.86 -9.51
N SER A 18 32.49 -1.50 -9.00
CA SER A 18 32.64 -2.96 -9.03
C SER A 18 31.32 -3.62 -8.61
N LEU A 19 30.90 -4.66 -9.35
CA LEU A 19 29.69 -5.43 -9.05
C LEU A 19 29.70 -5.92 -7.59
N CYS A 20 30.87 -6.31 -7.08
CA CYS A 20 31.03 -6.76 -5.70
C CYS A 20 30.67 -5.65 -4.70
N THR A 21 31.09 -4.41 -4.93
CA THR A 21 30.77 -3.27 -4.08
C THR A 21 29.29 -2.89 -4.15
N ARG A 22 28.67 -2.98 -5.33
CA ARG A 22 27.23 -2.72 -5.50
C ARG A 22 26.39 -3.77 -4.78
N LEU A 23 26.74 -5.05 -4.92
CA LEU A 23 26.07 -6.15 -4.24
C LEU A 23 26.21 -6.04 -2.72
N TRP A 24 27.43 -5.76 -2.24
CA TRP A 24 27.69 -5.59 -0.81
C TRP A 24 26.92 -4.40 -0.23
N GLN A 25 26.90 -3.26 -0.93
CA GLN A 25 26.13 -2.09 -0.51
C GLN A 25 24.63 -2.33 -0.51
N SER A 26 24.09 -3.00 -1.53
CA SER A 26 22.67 -3.38 -1.56
C SER A 26 22.32 -4.32 -0.40
N PHE A 27 23.18 -5.28 -0.08
CA PHE A 27 22.94 -6.21 1.02
C PHE A 27 22.94 -5.50 2.39
N LEU A 28 23.94 -4.65 2.64
CA LEU A 28 24.01 -3.86 3.87
C LEU A 28 22.80 -2.91 4.00
N PHE A 29 22.37 -2.28 2.90
CA PHE A 29 21.17 -1.44 2.89
C PHE A 29 19.91 -2.23 3.20
N SER A 30 19.74 -3.42 2.60
CA SER A 30 18.63 -4.32 2.91
C SER A 30 18.61 -4.74 4.39
N CYS A 31 19.77 -5.09 4.97
CA CYS A 31 19.88 -5.41 6.39
C CYS A 31 19.54 -4.21 7.29
N TYR A 32 19.97 -3.00 6.92
CA TYR A 32 19.63 -1.77 7.63
C TYR A 32 18.12 -1.50 7.61
N LEU A 33 17.50 -1.64 6.43
CA LEU A 33 16.07 -1.41 6.26
C LEU A 33 15.26 -2.47 7.03
N ALA A 34 15.67 -3.74 6.96
CA ALA A 34 15.08 -4.82 7.73
C ALA A 34 15.13 -4.52 9.23
N LYS A 35 16.30 -4.14 9.77
CA LYS A 35 16.44 -3.79 11.19
C LYS A 35 15.54 -2.62 11.61
N THR A 36 15.27 -1.70 10.68
CA THR A 36 14.42 -0.52 10.93
C THR A 36 12.93 -0.86 10.88
N ILE A 37 12.48 -1.64 9.89
CA ILE A 37 11.06 -1.96 9.67
C ILE A 37 10.57 -3.10 10.57
N LEU A 38 11.43 -4.07 10.89
CA LEU A 38 11.08 -5.25 11.68
C LEU A 38 10.40 -4.93 13.02
N PRO A 39 10.87 -3.99 13.86
CA PRO A 39 10.18 -3.67 15.11
C PRO A 39 8.77 -3.11 14.88
N TYR A 40 8.57 -2.26 13.87
CA TYR A 40 7.24 -1.73 13.52
C TYR A 40 6.32 -2.83 12.98
N MET A 41 6.87 -3.76 12.19
CA MET A 41 6.12 -4.91 11.68
C MET A 41 5.66 -5.82 12.83
N LEU A 42 6.56 -6.14 13.77
CA LEU A 42 6.22 -6.96 14.94
C LEU A 42 5.16 -6.29 15.82
N LEU A 43 5.29 -4.97 16.04
CA LEU A 43 4.28 -4.19 16.76
C LEU A 43 2.93 -4.23 16.04
N GLY A 44 2.93 -4.05 14.72
CA GLY A 44 1.72 -4.15 13.89
C GLY A 44 1.06 -5.53 14.02
N ILE A 45 1.82 -6.60 13.90
CA ILE A 45 1.31 -7.97 14.04
C ILE A 45 0.75 -8.22 15.46
N ALA A 46 1.42 -7.70 16.50
CA ALA A 46 0.94 -7.82 17.86
C ALA A 46 -0.41 -7.10 18.06
N ILE A 47 -0.56 -5.89 17.52
CA ILE A 47 -1.82 -5.14 17.54
C ILE A 47 -2.91 -5.87 16.77
N VAL A 48 -2.60 -6.36 15.56
CA VAL A 48 -3.54 -7.14 14.74
C VAL A 48 -4.02 -8.39 15.48
N SER A 49 -3.11 -9.11 16.13
CA SER A 49 -3.43 -10.31 16.92
C SER A 49 -4.35 -9.97 18.11
N TYR A 50 -4.06 -8.87 18.81
CA TYR A 50 -4.90 -8.38 19.90
C TYR A 50 -6.31 -7.99 19.40
N VAL A 51 -6.39 -7.26 18.29
CA VAL A 51 -7.65 -6.87 17.65
C VAL A 51 -8.45 -8.11 17.21
N HIS A 52 -7.80 -9.10 16.61
CA HIS A 52 -8.43 -10.36 16.22
C HIS A 52 -9.02 -11.10 17.43
N ALA A 53 -8.33 -11.11 18.58
CA ALA A 53 -8.81 -11.79 19.78
C ALA A 53 -10.03 -11.11 20.43
N TYR A 54 -10.14 -9.78 20.32
CA TYR A 54 -11.19 -9.00 20.99
C TYR A 54 -12.36 -8.60 20.08
N ILE A 55 -12.23 -8.67 18.75
CA ILE A 55 -13.33 -8.36 17.82
C ILE A 55 -14.30 -9.54 17.72
N PRO A 56 -15.61 -9.35 17.99
CA PRO A 56 -16.60 -10.38 17.77
C PRO A 56 -16.85 -10.59 16.26
N SER A 57 -16.93 -11.86 15.85
CA SER A 57 -17.17 -12.27 14.46
C SER A 57 -18.50 -11.73 13.89
N THR A 58 -19.48 -11.45 14.74
CA THR A 58 -20.77 -10.85 14.34
C THR A 58 -20.62 -9.45 13.76
N LEU A 59 -19.71 -8.62 14.29
CA LEU A 59 -19.46 -7.29 13.75
C LEU A 59 -18.82 -7.36 12.38
N VAL A 60 -17.80 -8.21 12.21
CA VAL A 60 -17.08 -8.33 10.95
C VAL A 60 -17.98 -8.91 9.85
N SER A 61 -18.71 -9.97 10.16
CA SER A 61 -19.64 -10.57 9.20
C SER A 61 -20.83 -9.66 8.85
N THR A 62 -21.21 -8.71 9.71
CA THR A 62 -22.29 -7.78 9.38
C THR A 62 -21.80 -6.60 8.54
N TYR A 63 -20.70 -5.95 8.95
CA TYR A 63 -20.24 -4.72 8.32
C TYR A 63 -19.28 -4.93 7.15
N LEU A 64 -18.47 -6.00 7.16
CA LEU A 64 -17.46 -6.26 6.13
C LEU A 64 -17.93 -7.27 5.06
N ARG A 65 -19.25 -7.34 4.81
CA ARG A 65 -19.86 -8.14 3.74
C ARG A 65 -20.59 -7.29 2.71
N GLY A 66 -20.72 -7.85 1.50
CA GLY A 66 -21.40 -7.21 0.37
C GLY A 66 -20.78 -5.87 -0.05
N PHE A 67 -21.60 -5.00 -0.64
CA PHE A 67 -21.16 -3.69 -1.11
C PHE A 67 -20.71 -2.76 0.02
N LEU A 68 -21.40 -2.79 1.18
CA LEU A 68 -21.00 -2.01 2.36
C LEU A 68 -19.58 -2.38 2.83
N GLY A 69 -19.25 -3.66 2.83
CA GLY A 69 -17.89 -4.11 3.17
C GLY A 69 -16.83 -3.61 2.20
N ILE A 70 -17.14 -3.49 0.90
CA ILE A 70 -16.23 -2.93 -0.10
C ILE A 70 -15.90 -1.47 0.20
N VAL A 71 -16.94 -0.66 0.47
CA VAL A 71 -16.78 0.76 0.78
C VAL A 71 -16.04 0.95 2.09
N LEU A 72 -16.40 0.20 3.14
CA LEU A 72 -15.72 0.26 4.43
C LEU A 72 -14.28 -0.22 4.34
N GLY A 73 -13.99 -1.28 3.58
CA GLY A 73 -12.64 -1.77 3.35
C GLY A 73 -11.75 -0.72 2.67
N ALA A 74 -12.25 -0.07 1.62
CA ALA A 74 -11.52 1.01 0.95
C ALA A 74 -11.29 2.21 1.89
N LEU A 75 -12.31 2.64 2.66
CA LEU A 75 -12.22 3.78 3.56
C LEU A 75 -11.29 3.54 4.76
N ILE A 76 -11.31 2.34 5.35
CA ILE A 76 -10.41 1.96 6.44
C ILE A 76 -8.97 1.84 5.93
N GLY A 77 -8.78 1.38 4.69
CA GLY A 77 -7.46 1.31 4.07
C GLY A 77 -6.78 2.67 3.98
N VAL A 78 -7.53 3.73 3.68
CA VAL A 78 -6.94 5.06 3.41
C VAL A 78 -6.10 5.65 4.55
N PRO A 79 -6.61 5.78 5.78
CA PRO A 79 -5.83 6.30 6.91
C PRO A 79 -4.82 5.29 7.45
N MET A 80 -4.95 4.01 7.10
CA MET A 80 -4.20 2.94 7.75
C MET A 80 -2.85 2.72 7.07
N TYR A 81 -1.92 3.63 7.33
CA TYR A 81 -0.55 3.49 6.89
C TYR A 81 0.15 2.40 7.71
N THR A 82 0.36 1.24 7.10
CA THR A 82 1.12 0.15 7.69
C THR A 82 2.05 -0.49 6.66
N PRO A 83 3.12 -1.20 7.08
CA PRO A 83 3.90 -2.00 6.15
C PRO A 83 3.00 -3.03 5.47
N THR A 84 3.13 -3.20 4.14
CA THR A 84 2.27 -4.11 3.35
C THR A 84 2.26 -5.55 3.90
N CYS A 85 3.34 -6.00 4.53
CA CYS A 85 3.38 -7.30 5.20
C CYS A 85 2.33 -7.41 6.31
N VAL A 86 2.12 -6.34 7.10
CA VAL A 86 1.15 -6.30 8.21
C VAL A 86 -0.29 -6.31 7.68
N GLU A 87 -0.54 -5.61 6.56
CA GLU A 87 -1.85 -5.58 5.90
C GLU A 87 -2.33 -6.98 5.52
N VAL A 88 -1.43 -7.82 4.99
CA VAL A 88 -1.75 -9.21 4.63
C VAL A 88 -2.16 -10.04 5.85
N PHE A 89 -1.44 -9.91 6.96
CA PHE A 89 -1.78 -10.62 8.21
C PHE A 89 -3.12 -10.15 8.79
N LEU A 90 -3.38 -8.84 8.75
CA LEU A 90 -4.65 -8.28 9.20
C LEU A 90 -5.82 -8.77 8.37
N VAL A 91 -5.70 -8.71 7.04
CA VAL A 91 -6.74 -9.21 6.14
C VAL A 91 -6.98 -10.69 6.39
N ASN A 92 -5.94 -11.49 6.61
CA ASN A 92 -6.11 -12.90 6.93
C ASN A 92 -6.91 -13.09 8.23
N ALA A 93 -6.59 -12.35 9.29
CA ALA A 93 -7.32 -12.38 10.55
C ALA A 93 -8.81 -11.97 10.39
N LEU A 94 -9.08 -10.88 9.67
CA LEU A 94 -10.46 -10.42 9.41
C LEU A 94 -11.23 -11.38 8.51
N LYS A 95 -10.58 -12.03 7.54
CA LYS A 95 -11.19 -13.07 6.72
C LYS A 95 -11.62 -14.27 7.56
N HIS A 96 -10.81 -14.69 8.54
CA HIS A 96 -11.21 -15.74 9.48
C HIS A 96 -12.44 -15.34 10.32
N LEU A 97 -12.65 -14.04 10.55
CA LEU A 97 -13.83 -13.50 11.23
C LEU A 97 -15.06 -13.29 10.32
N GLY A 98 -14.96 -13.58 9.01
CA GLY A 98 -16.08 -13.50 8.07
C GLY A 98 -16.07 -12.28 7.12
N MET A 99 -14.95 -11.58 6.99
CA MET A 99 -14.77 -10.50 6.01
C MET A 99 -14.89 -11.04 4.57
N ALA A 100 -15.68 -10.38 3.73
CA ALA A 100 -15.82 -10.76 2.33
C ALA A 100 -14.49 -10.57 1.55
N PRO A 101 -14.16 -11.46 0.61
CA PRO A 101 -12.93 -11.35 -0.17
C PRO A 101 -12.87 -10.09 -1.04
N SER A 102 -14.02 -9.57 -1.50
CA SER A 102 -14.11 -8.29 -2.20
C SER A 102 -13.77 -7.10 -1.31
N ALA A 103 -14.22 -7.11 -0.05
CA ALA A 103 -13.86 -6.10 0.95
C ALA A 103 -12.36 -6.12 1.25
N ALA A 104 -11.78 -7.32 1.35
CA ALA A 104 -10.35 -7.51 1.55
C ALA A 104 -9.53 -6.94 0.39
N LEU A 105 -9.99 -7.17 -0.85
CA LEU A 105 -9.35 -6.64 -2.05
C LEU A 105 -9.44 -5.10 -2.10
N ALA A 106 -10.59 -4.52 -1.74
CA ALA A 106 -10.75 -3.07 -1.67
C ALA A 106 -9.75 -2.42 -0.70
N PHE A 107 -9.58 -3.04 0.48
CA PHE A 107 -8.62 -2.60 1.48
C PHE A 107 -7.16 -2.71 0.98
N LEU A 108 -6.78 -3.86 0.41
CA LEU A 108 -5.42 -4.12 -0.08
C LEU A 108 -5.02 -3.26 -1.27
N ILE A 109 -5.98 -2.78 -2.07
CA ILE A 109 -5.72 -1.81 -3.13
C ILE A 109 -5.65 -0.41 -2.55
N GLY A 110 -6.60 -0.02 -1.70
CA GLY A 110 -6.69 1.32 -1.15
C GLY A 110 -5.48 1.71 -0.29
N ALA A 111 -5.13 0.88 0.70
CA ALA A 111 -4.11 1.18 1.71
C ALA A 111 -2.74 1.60 1.15
N PRO A 112 -2.10 0.85 0.22
CA PRO A 112 -0.79 1.23 -0.30
C PRO A 112 -0.85 2.46 -1.23
N ILE A 113 -1.94 2.60 -2.00
CA ILE A 113 -2.11 3.71 -2.96
C ILE A 113 -2.20 5.04 -2.23
N THR A 114 -2.94 5.08 -1.11
CA THR A 114 -3.12 6.30 -0.30
C THR A 114 -2.11 6.41 0.83
N SER A 115 -0.95 5.76 0.72
CA SER A 115 0.09 5.86 1.73
C SER A 115 0.60 7.30 1.90
N ILE A 116 0.96 7.66 3.13
CA ILE A 116 1.54 8.96 3.49
C ILE A 116 2.66 9.40 2.54
N PRO A 117 3.68 8.57 2.23
CA PRO A 117 4.73 8.98 1.28
C PRO A 117 4.21 9.29 -0.12
N SER A 118 3.20 8.55 -0.62
CA SER A 118 2.59 8.82 -1.93
C SER A 118 1.85 10.16 -1.94
N ILE A 119 1.06 10.44 -0.90
CA ILE A 119 0.32 11.71 -0.76
C ILE A 119 1.30 12.88 -0.58
N LEU A 120 2.34 12.71 0.23
CA LEU A 120 3.38 13.72 0.42
C LEU A 120 4.15 13.96 -0.89
N GLY A 121 4.49 12.91 -1.64
CA GLY A 121 5.12 13.04 -2.95
C GLY A 121 4.27 13.87 -3.91
N ILE A 122 3.00 13.52 -4.06
CA ILE A 122 2.11 14.19 -5.03
C ILE A 122 1.82 15.64 -4.61
N SER A 123 1.61 15.89 -3.32
CA SER A 123 1.33 17.23 -2.80
C SER A 123 2.52 18.19 -2.96
N ARG A 124 3.76 17.67 -2.90
CA ARG A 124 4.98 18.47 -3.13
C ARG A 124 5.26 18.74 -4.60
N ILE A 125 4.87 17.84 -5.50
CA ILE A 125 5.13 17.97 -6.93
C ILE A 125 4.05 18.82 -7.62
N VAL A 126 2.78 18.54 -7.35
CA VAL A 126 1.64 19.11 -8.11
C VAL A 126 0.77 20.06 -7.27
N GLY A 127 0.80 19.94 -5.94
CA GLY A 127 0.04 20.77 -5.01
C GLY A 127 -1.06 20.02 -4.25
N GLY A 128 -1.50 20.59 -3.12
CA GLY A 128 -2.42 19.94 -2.17
C GLY A 128 -3.80 19.59 -2.75
N SER A 129 -4.37 20.45 -3.60
CA SER A 129 -5.70 20.21 -4.19
C SER A 129 -5.73 18.95 -5.07
N ILE A 130 -4.62 18.67 -5.77
CA ILE A 130 -4.49 17.51 -6.65
C ILE A 130 -4.22 16.25 -5.84
N ALA A 131 -3.57 16.36 -4.68
CA ALA A 131 -3.41 15.26 -3.75
C ALA A 131 -4.77 14.75 -3.22
N VAL A 132 -5.71 15.65 -2.96
CA VAL A 132 -7.08 15.27 -2.57
C VAL A 132 -7.78 14.52 -3.71
N LEU A 133 -7.70 15.04 -4.94
CA LEU A 133 -8.26 14.37 -6.11
C LEU A 133 -7.66 12.98 -6.32
N TYR A 134 -6.35 12.83 -6.13
CA TYR A 134 -5.66 11.55 -6.18
C TYR A 134 -6.23 10.54 -5.17
N ILE A 135 -6.46 10.95 -3.93
CA ILE A 135 -7.05 10.07 -2.89
C ILE A 135 -8.48 9.66 -3.29
N VAL A 136 -9.29 10.61 -3.77
CA VAL A 136 -10.66 10.33 -4.22
C VAL A 136 -10.66 9.32 -5.37
N LEU A 137 -9.80 9.53 -6.37
CA LEU A 137 -9.66 8.60 -7.50
C LEU A 137 -9.13 7.24 -7.06
N ALA A 138 -8.22 7.18 -6.10
CA ALA A 138 -7.72 5.93 -5.52
C ALA A 138 -8.83 5.14 -4.83
N ILE A 139 -9.67 5.81 -4.03
CA ILE A 139 -10.82 5.18 -3.36
C ILE A 139 -11.82 4.67 -4.39
N ILE A 140 -12.16 5.49 -5.40
CA ILE A 140 -13.06 5.07 -6.48
C ILE A 140 -12.45 3.89 -7.24
N GLY A 141 -11.16 3.92 -7.56
CA GLY A 141 -10.44 2.82 -8.19
C GLY A 141 -10.50 1.53 -7.38
N ALA A 142 -10.25 1.61 -6.07
CA ALA A 142 -10.34 0.45 -5.17
C ALA A 142 -11.75 -0.13 -5.12
N ILE A 143 -12.79 0.73 -5.01
CA ILE A 143 -14.19 0.30 -4.97
C ILE A 143 -14.59 -0.31 -6.33
N THR A 144 -14.24 0.30 -7.45
CA THR A 144 -14.56 -0.22 -8.79
C THR A 144 -13.88 -1.57 -9.04
N ALA A 145 -12.61 -1.72 -8.69
CA ALA A 145 -11.91 -3.01 -8.79
C ALA A 145 -12.55 -4.08 -7.89
N ALA A 146 -12.87 -3.75 -6.65
CA ALA A 146 -13.48 -4.66 -5.70
C ALA A 146 -14.93 -5.04 -6.03
N THR A 147 -15.71 -4.11 -6.58
CA THR A 147 -17.07 -4.38 -7.07
C THR A 147 -17.03 -5.23 -8.33
N LEU A 148 -16.11 -4.96 -9.26
CA LEU A 148 -15.89 -5.82 -10.42
C LEU A 148 -15.50 -7.24 -10.00
N TYR A 149 -14.59 -7.36 -9.03
CA TYR A 149 -14.25 -8.64 -8.42
C TYR A 149 -15.46 -9.31 -7.77
N HIS A 150 -16.27 -8.52 -7.03
CA HIS A 150 -17.49 -9.02 -6.40
C HIS A 150 -18.50 -9.51 -7.43
N ILE A 151 -18.66 -8.88 -8.59
CA ILE A 151 -19.58 -9.34 -9.63
C ILE A 151 -19.03 -10.57 -10.36
N ALA A 152 -17.72 -10.58 -10.67
CA ALA A 152 -17.07 -11.69 -11.36
C ALA A 152 -17.04 -12.99 -10.54
N ILE A 153 -16.94 -12.87 -9.22
CA ILE A 153 -16.78 -14.01 -8.30
C ILE A 153 -18.02 -14.23 -7.40
N GLY A 154 -18.89 -13.23 -7.27
CA GLY A 154 -20.08 -13.21 -6.40
C GLY A 154 -21.22 -14.15 -6.80
N ASN A 155 -20.95 -15.13 -7.66
CA ASN A 155 -21.79 -16.31 -7.82
C ASN A 155 -21.26 -17.55 -7.07
N LEU A 156 -20.15 -17.46 -6.32
CA LEU A 156 -19.50 -18.64 -5.73
C LEU A 156 -19.30 -18.66 -4.21
N TRP A 157 -19.67 -17.64 -3.43
CA TRP A 157 -19.70 -17.69 -1.95
C TRP A 157 -20.70 -16.73 -1.32
#